data_AF-A0A2N7RSV9-F1
#
_entry.id   AF-A0A2N7RSV9-F1
#
_cell.length_a   1.000
_cell.length_b   1.000
_cell.length_c   1.000
_cell.angle_alpha   90.00
_cell.angle_beta   90.00
_cell.angle_gamma   90.00
#
_symmetry.space_group_name_H-M   'P 1'
#
loop_
_entity.id
_entity.type
_entity.pdbx_description
1 polymer ?
#
loop_
_entity_poly.entity_id
_entity_poly.type
_entity_poly.pdbx_seq_one_letter_code
_entity_poly.pdbx_strand_id
1 'polypeptide(L)'
;MTFKIVSTDPASQGPFVVINKSDFNPDVHELYGDDNDLGAPAERAPTMAELLATRDQLLERERELAKHQERIAEQARENEAAADRVAEQSRVNDVEAQRLRDEAVNLQLAKDAAAAATQTQAASATATAAAEKPAKAAKP
;
A
#
# COMPACT_ATOMS: atom_id res chain seq x y z
N MET A 1 -52.45 -1.37 -6.89
CA MET A 1 -52.57 -2.01 -8.22
C MET A 1 -52.98 -0.94 -9.21
N THR A 2 -52.34 -0.90 -10.37
CA THR A 2 -52.51 0.15 -11.38
C THR A 2 -52.86 -0.48 -12.73
N PHE A 3 -53.59 0.26 -13.56
CA PHE A 3 -54.02 -0.15 -14.89
C PHE A 3 -53.60 0.89 -15.93
N LYS A 4 -53.45 0.45 -17.17
CA LYS A 4 -53.25 1.35 -18.31
C LYS A 4 -54.59 1.59 -18.98
N ILE A 5 -54.93 2.84 -19.21
CA ILE A 5 -56.16 3.21 -19.93
C ILE A 5 -55.80 4.02 -21.15
N VAL A 6 -56.64 3.95 -22.19
CA VAL A 6 -56.48 4.73 -23.42
C VAL A 6 -56.52 6.20 -23.03
N SER A 7 -55.51 6.94 -23.47
CA SER A 7 -55.47 8.38 -23.20
C SER A 7 -56.48 9.10 -24.10
N THR A 8 -57.40 9.83 -23.49
CA THR A 8 -58.37 10.69 -24.20
C THR A 8 -57.92 12.14 -24.27
N ASP A 9 -56.82 12.50 -23.60
CA ASP A 9 -56.27 13.87 -23.56
C ASP A 9 -55.23 14.08 -24.69
N PRO A 10 -55.44 15.04 -25.60
CA PRO A 10 -54.49 15.40 -26.65
C PRO A 10 -53.12 15.88 -26.13
N ALA A 11 -53.05 16.36 -24.88
CA ALA A 11 -51.81 16.82 -24.26
C ALA A 11 -51.02 15.71 -23.52
N SER A 12 -51.52 14.47 -23.56
CA SER A 12 -50.86 13.36 -22.89
C SER A 12 -49.54 12.95 -23.56
N GLN A 13 -48.61 12.41 -22.76
CA GLN A 13 -47.25 12.04 -23.19
C GLN A 13 -47.21 10.75 -24.05
N GLY A 14 -48.36 10.16 -24.38
CA GLY A 14 -48.45 8.91 -25.12
C GLY A 14 -49.88 8.39 -25.24
N PRO A 15 -50.10 7.26 -25.93
CA PRO A 15 -51.43 6.74 -26.25
C PRO A 15 -52.19 6.16 -25.03
N PHE A 16 -51.54 6.08 -23.87
CA PHE A 16 -52.12 5.57 -22.64
C PHE A 16 -51.68 6.38 -21.43
N VAL A 17 -52.49 6.33 -20.37
CA VAL A 17 -52.16 6.84 -19.04
C VAL A 17 -52.30 5.74 -18.00
N VAL A 18 -51.46 5.78 -16.97
CA VAL A 18 -51.49 4.81 -15.86
C VAL A 18 -52.29 5.38 -14.72
N ILE A 19 -53.33 4.67 -14.29
CA ILE A 19 -54.18 5.10 -13.18
C ILE A 19 -54.20 4.05 -12.07
N ASN A 20 -54.55 4.47 -10.86
CA ASN A 20 -54.79 3.53 -9.77
C ASN A 20 -56.11 2.79 -10.00
N LYS A 21 -56.18 1.55 -9.51
CA LYS A 21 -57.40 0.72 -9.55
C LYS A 21 -58.61 1.39 -8.88
N SER A 22 -58.41 2.25 -7.89
CA SER A 22 -59.48 3.01 -7.22
C SER A 22 -60.14 4.03 -8.13
N ASP A 23 -59.41 4.52 -9.13
CA ASP A 23 -59.82 5.63 -9.99
C ASP A 23 -60.30 5.13 -11.36
N PHE A 24 -60.34 3.81 -11.56
CA PHE A 24 -60.80 3.18 -12.79
C PHE A 24 -62.34 3.16 -12.83
N ASN A 25 -62.92 3.74 -13.88
CA ASN A 25 -64.34 3.67 -14.17
C ASN A 25 -64.56 3.00 -15.53
N PRO A 26 -65.18 1.80 -15.60
CA PRO A 26 -65.37 1.07 -16.86
C PRO A 26 -66.29 1.78 -17.86
N ASP A 27 -67.12 2.72 -17.41
CA ASP A 27 -68.02 3.47 -18.28
C ASP A 27 -67.31 4.63 -19.00
N VAL A 28 -66.13 5.04 -18.50
CA VAL A 28 -65.37 6.21 -18.99
C VAL A 28 -63.98 5.82 -19.50
N HIS A 29 -63.36 4.82 -18.89
CA HIS A 29 -61.99 4.42 -19.18
C HIS A 29 -61.97 3.12 -19.97
N GLU A 30 -61.45 3.20 -21.19
CA GLU A 30 -61.11 2.04 -22.00
C GLU A 30 -59.72 1.53 -21.60
N LEU A 31 -59.57 0.23 -21.38
CA LEU A 31 -58.28 -0.36 -21.04
C LEU A 31 -57.35 -0.33 -22.25
N TYR A 32 -56.07 -0.01 -22.02
CA TYR A 32 -55.09 0.08 -23.10
C TYR A 32 -54.28 -1.21 -23.24
N GLY A 33 -54.56 -1.96 -24.32
CA GLY A 33 -53.96 -3.27 -24.60
C GLY A 33 -54.53 -4.38 -23.71
N ASP A 34 -54.11 -5.63 -23.93
CA ASP A 34 -54.57 -6.79 -23.15
C ASP A 34 -53.73 -7.02 -21.87
N ASP A 35 -52.59 -6.32 -21.75
CA ASP A 35 -51.57 -6.51 -20.71
C ASP A 35 -51.76 -5.55 -19.52
N ASN A 36 -52.99 -5.43 -19.02
CA ASN A 36 -53.33 -4.45 -17.97
C ASN A 36 -52.83 -4.82 -16.57
N ASP A 37 -52.34 -6.04 -16.39
CA ASP A 37 -51.75 -6.45 -15.14
C ASP A 37 -50.27 -6.02 -15.11
N LEU A 38 -50.01 -4.79 -14.66
CA LEU A 38 -48.70 -4.42 -14.12
C LEU A 38 -48.49 -5.07 -12.73
N GLY A 39 -48.84 -6.35 -12.63
CA GLY A 39 -48.49 -7.20 -11.51
C GLY A 39 -46.97 -7.13 -11.37
N ALA A 40 -46.51 -6.84 -10.15
CA ALA A 40 -45.10 -6.88 -9.81
C ALA A 40 -44.45 -8.11 -10.47
N PRO A 41 -43.22 -8.00 -11.01
CA PRO A 41 -42.55 -9.16 -11.61
C PRO A 41 -42.68 -10.28 -10.59
N ALA A 42 -43.32 -11.38 -10.96
CA ALA A 42 -43.53 -12.49 -10.07
C ALA A 42 -42.13 -13.01 -9.71
N GLU A 43 -41.57 -12.50 -8.61
CA GLU A 43 -40.34 -12.99 -8.03
C GLU A 43 -40.64 -14.43 -7.65
N ARG A 44 -40.24 -15.34 -8.53
CA ARG A 44 -40.37 -16.76 -8.30
C ARG A 44 -39.66 -17.05 -6.99
N ALA A 45 -40.41 -17.47 -5.98
CA ALA A 45 -39.82 -17.86 -4.72
C ALA A 45 -38.76 -18.95 -4.97
N PRO A 46 -37.57 -18.82 -4.38
CA PRO A 46 -36.52 -19.83 -4.51
C PRO A 46 -37.06 -21.20 -4.12
N THR A 47 -36.76 -22.19 -4.93
CA THR A 47 -37.11 -23.57 -4.64
C THR A 47 -36.25 -24.11 -3.50
N MET A 48 -36.74 -25.10 -2.76
CA MET A 48 -36.00 -25.71 -1.65
C MET A 48 -34.63 -26.27 -2.11
N ALA A 49 -34.55 -26.77 -3.34
CA ALA A 49 -33.31 -27.24 -3.94
C ALA A 49 -32.28 -26.11 -4.12
N GLU A 50 -32.73 -24.92 -4.56
CA GLU A 50 -31.88 -23.74 -4.69
C GLU A 50 -31.39 -23.24 -3.32
N LEU A 51 -32.25 -23.27 -2.30
CA LEU A 51 -31.87 -22.92 -0.93
C LEU A 51 -30.82 -23.88 -0.34
N LEU A 52 -30.94 -25.18 -0.59
CA LEU A 52 -29.94 -26.17 -0.16
C LEU A 52 -28.62 -26.00 -0.94
N ALA A 53 -28.68 -25.81 -2.25
CA ALA A 53 -27.49 -25.58 -3.08
C ALA A 53 -26.73 -24.31 -2.65
N THR A 54 -27.45 -23.22 -2.37
CA THR A 54 -26.85 -21.97 -1.88
C THR A 54 -26.25 -22.13 -0.48
N ARG A 55 -26.90 -22.90 0.41
CA ARG A 55 -26.32 -23.25 1.72
C ARG A 55 -25.00 -23.99 1.56
N ASP A 56 -24.94 -24.98 0.68
CA ASP A 56 -23.72 -25.78 0.48
C ASP A 56 -22.59 -24.92 -0.10
N GLN A 57 -22.91 -24.01 -1.03
CA GLN A 57 -21.95 -23.03 -1.56
C GLN A 57 -21.44 -22.08 -0.48
N LEU A 58 -22.30 -21.61 0.42
CA LEU A 58 -21.89 -20.76 1.54
C LEU A 58 -20.94 -21.49 2.49
N LEU A 59 -21.24 -22.75 2.83
CA LEU A 59 -20.39 -23.56 3.70
C LEU A 59 -19.00 -23.80 3.09
N GLU A 60 -18.92 -24.02 1.78
CA GLU A 60 -17.61 -24.18 1.12
C GLU A 60 -16.84 -22.85 1.12
N ARG A 61 -17.52 -21.75 0.83
CA ARG A 61 -16.90 -20.41 0.86
C ARG A 61 -16.40 -20.04 2.26
N GLU A 62 -17.13 -20.42 3.31
CA GLU A 62 -16.68 -20.24 4.70
C GLU A 62 -15.39 -21.01 4.99
N ARG A 63 -15.26 -22.25 4.51
CA ARG A 63 -14.02 -23.03 4.64
C ARG A 63 -12.86 -22.39 3.90
N GLU A 64 -13.10 -21.90 2.69
CA GLU A 64 -12.08 -21.18 1.92
C GLU A 64 -11.63 -19.90 2.63
N LEU A 65 -12.58 -19.13 3.17
CA LEU A 65 -12.28 -17.93 3.95
C LEU A 65 -11.49 -18.25 5.22
N ALA A 66 -11.83 -19.34 5.93
CA ALA A 66 -11.07 -19.77 7.10
C ALA A 66 -9.62 -20.13 6.74
N LYS A 67 -9.40 -20.88 5.65
CA LYS A 67 -8.04 -21.19 5.14
C LYS A 67 -7.28 -19.93 4.73
N HIS A 68 -7.96 -18.96 4.12
CA HIS A 68 -7.35 -17.70 3.72
C HIS A 68 -6.96 -16.86 4.93
N GLN A 69 -7.82 -16.81 5.95
CA GLN A 69 -7.52 -16.14 7.22
C GLN A 69 -6.32 -16.76 7.93
N GLU A 70 -6.23 -18.09 7.95
CA GLU A 70 -5.08 -18.80 8.51
C GLU A 70 -3.78 -18.43 7.78
N ARG A 71 -3.80 -18.41 6.44
CA ARG A 71 -2.64 -18.00 5.65
C ARG A 71 -2.23 -16.55 5.93
N ILE A 72 -3.18 -15.63 6.04
CA ILE A 72 -2.89 -14.24 6.38
C ILE A 72 -2.26 -14.16 7.78
N ALA A 73 -2.80 -14.90 8.75
CA ALA A 73 -2.28 -14.90 10.11
C ALA A 73 -0.85 -15.46 10.18
N GLU A 74 -0.57 -16.52 9.43
CA GLU A 74 0.79 -17.07 9.30
C GLU A 74 1.74 -16.07 8.65
N GLN A 75 1.35 -15.47 7.52
CA GLN A 75 2.15 -14.46 6.84
C GLN A 75 2.39 -13.22 7.71
N ALA A 76 1.41 -12.81 8.52
CA ALA A 76 1.58 -11.70 9.45
C ALA A 76 2.66 -12.00 10.50
N ARG A 77 2.69 -13.22 11.05
CA ARG A 77 3.73 -13.65 12.00
C ARG A 77 5.10 -13.71 11.35
N GLU A 78 5.18 -14.22 10.12
CA GLU A 78 6.44 -14.26 9.37
C GLU A 78 6.98 -12.86 9.07
N ASN A 79 6.09 -11.93 8.70
CA ASN A 79 6.43 -10.54 8.44
C ASN A 79 6.90 -9.82 9.71
N GLU A 80 6.25 -10.06 10.85
CA GLU A 80 6.67 -9.52 12.14
C GLU A 80 8.06 -10.04 12.52
N ALA A 81 8.30 -11.35 12.42
CA ALA A 81 9.62 -11.93 12.68
C ALA A 81 10.69 -11.44 11.69
N ALA A 82 10.33 -11.17 10.44
CA ALA A 82 11.24 -10.57 9.47
C ALA A 82 11.56 -9.12 9.82
N ALA A 83 10.58 -8.33 10.26
CA ALA A 83 10.78 -6.96 10.71
C ALA A 83 11.73 -6.91 11.92
N ASP A 84 11.58 -7.81 12.89
CA ASP A 84 12.48 -7.92 14.05
C ASP A 84 13.92 -8.23 13.62
N ARG A 85 14.11 -9.18 12.70
CA ARG A 85 15.43 -9.50 12.15
C ARG A 85 16.07 -8.30 11.45
N VAL A 86 15.30 -7.55 10.67
CA VAL A 86 15.78 -6.34 9.99
C VAL A 86 16.14 -5.25 11.00
N ALA A 87 15.32 -5.05 12.03
CA ALA A 87 15.58 -4.08 13.07
C ALA A 87 16.87 -4.40 13.85
N GLU A 88 17.08 -5.67 14.20
CA GLU A 88 18.31 -6.09 14.88
C GLU A 88 19.54 -5.97 13.97
N GLN A 89 19.43 -6.38 12.70
CA GLN A 89 20.51 -6.20 11.73
C GLN A 89 20.87 -4.71 11.55
N SER A 90 19.88 -3.82 11.54
CA SER A 90 20.13 -2.37 11.47
C SER A 90 20.95 -1.89 12.66
N ARG A 91 20.62 -2.34 13.88
CA ARG A 91 21.38 -1.96 15.09
C ARG A 91 22.82 -2.45 15.03
N VAL A 92 23.03 -3.69 14.60
CA VAL A 92 24.38 -4.25 14.42
C VAL A 92 25.17 -3.43 13.39
N ASN A 93 24.54 -3.12 12.26
CA ASN A 93 25.17 -2.31 11.22
C ASN A 93 25.51 -0.89 11.70
N ASP A 94 24.65 -0.27 12.51
CA ASP A 94 24.90 1.07 13.06
C ASP A 94 26.10 1.07 14.02
N VAL A 95 26.20 0.04 14.87
CA VAL A 95 27.35 -0.14 15.78
C VAL A 95 28.64 -0.37 14.99
N GLU A 96 28.59 -1.22 13.96
CA GLU A 96 29.75 -1.47 13.09
C GLU A 96 30.16 -0.22 12.32
N ALA A 97 29.20 0.54 11.79
CA ALA A 97 29.46 1.80 11.12
C ALA A 97 30.12 2.84 12.05
N GLN A 98 29.72 2.91 13.32
CA GLN A 98 30.37 3.75 14.32
C GLN A 98 31.82 3.31 14.57
N ARG A 99 32.03 2.00 14.78
CA ARG A 99 33.37 1.44 14.97
C ARG A 99 34.30 1.77 13.80
N LEU A 100 33.82 1.61 12.56
CA LEU A 100 34.60 1.90 11.37
C LEU A 100 34.93 3.40 11.24
N ARG A 101 34.03 4.29 11.67
CA ARG A 101 34.30 5.74 11.72
C ARG A 101 35.38 6.06 12.75
N ASP A 102 35.31 5.49 13.95
CA ASP A 102 36.32 5.71 14.99
C ASP A 102 37.70 5.18 14.57
N GLU A 103 37.73 4.02 13.92
CA GLU A 103 38.96 3.45 13.35
C GLU A 103 39.53 4.34 12.23
N ALA A 104 38.67 4.87 11.35
CA ALA A 104 39.09 5.80 10.31
C ALA A 104 39.67 7.10 10.88
N VAL A 105 39.08 7.66 11.94
CA VAL A 105 39.59 8.84 12.65
C VAL A 105 40.96 8.54 13.28
N ASN A 106 41.11 7.39 13.95
CA ASN A 106 42.38 6.98 14.54
C ASN A 106 43.48 6.81 13.48
N LEU A 107 43.16 6.20 12.33
CA LEU A 107 44.11 6.08 11.22
C LEU A 107 44.50 7.43 10.65
N GLN A 108 43.58 8.38 10.56
CA GLN A 108 43.88 9.74 10.10
C GLN A 108 44.79 10.47 11.08
N LEU A 109 44.51 10.40 12.38
CA LEU A 109 45.37 10.99 13.42
C LEU A 109 46.78 10.38 13.40
N ALA A 110 46.90 9.06 13.20
CA ALA A 110 48.19 8.40 13.08
C ALA A 110 48.97 8.87 11.83
N LYS A 111 48.28 9.04 10.70
CA LYS A 111 48.88 9.60 9.46
C LYS A 111 49.36 11.02 9.67
N ASP A 112 48.54 11.87 10.29
CA ASP A 112 48.89 13.28 10.54
C ASP A 112 50.07 13.39 11.51
N ALA A 113 50.11 12.56 12.56
CA ALA A 113 51.23 12.48 13.49
C ALA A 113 52.53 12.01 12.79
N ALA A 114 52.45 11.01 11.92
CA ALA A 114 53.60 10.55 11.13
C ALA A 114 54.10 11.63 10.17
N ALA A 115 53.20 12.37 9.51
CA ALA A 115 53.55 13.50 8.66
C ALA A 115 54.27 14.61 9.44
N ALA A 116 53.75 14.99 10.62
CA ALA A 116 54.36 15.98 11.50
C ALA A 116 55.76 15.54 11.99
N ALA A 117 55.92 14.27 12.37
CA ALA A 117 57.23 13.73 12.77
C ALA A 117 58.26 13.79 11.64
N THR A 118 57.85 13.48 10.41
CA THR A 118 58.71 13.54 9.22
C THR A 118 59.15 14.97 8.90
N GLN A 119 58.24 15.95 9.05
CA GLN A 119 58.55 17.37 8.86
C GLN A 119 59.54 17.88 9.91
N THR A 120 59.43 17.43 11.15
CA THR A 120 60.33 17.80 12.25
C THR A 120 61.73 17.22 12.06
N GLN A 121 61.84 15.99 11.52
CA GLN A 121 63.12 15.39 11.13
C GLN A 121 63.78 16.10 9.93
N ALA A 122 63.00 16.52 8.94
CA ALA A 122 63.52 17.28 7.80
C ALA A 122 64.06 18.67 8.22
N ALA A 123 63.38 19.34 9.15
CA ALA A 123 63.81 20.64 9.70
C ALA A 123 65.07 20.54 10.58
N SER A 124 65.21 19.45 11.35
CA SER A 124 66.42 19.22 12.16
C SER A 124 67.62 18.80 11.30
N ALA A 125 67.42 18.00 10.25
CA ALA A 125 68.47 17.64 9.29
C ALA A 125 69.01 18.85 8.50
N THR A 126 68.15 19.79 8.12
CA THR A 126 68.56 21.04 7.46
C THR A 126 69.27 22.01 8.40
N ALA A 127 68.91 22.03 9.68
CA ALA A 127 69.62 22.81 10.70
C ALA A 127 71.04 22.25 10.99
N THR A 128 71.20 20.93 11.06
CA THR A 128 72.54 20.30 11.20
C THR A 128 73.41 20.45 9.96
N ALA A 129 72.83 20.38 8.75
CA ALA A 129 73.56 20.60 7.49
C ALA A 129 74.01 22.07 7.30
N ALA A 130 73.26 23.05 7.86
CA ALA A 130 73.65 24.45 7.84
C ALA A 130 74.76 24.78 8.85
N ALA A 131 74.89 24.01 9.93
CA ALA A 131 75.90 24.20 10.97
C ALA A 131 77.29 23.62 10.60
N GLU A 132 77.37 22.71 9.63
CA GLU A 132 78.62 22.04 9.23
C GLU A 132 79.38 22.72 8.06
N LYS A 133 79.01 23.93 7.63
CA LYS A 133 79.81 24.66 6.63
C LYS A 133 81.10 25.19 7.30
N PRO A 134 82.31 24.71 6.94
CA PRO A 134 83.52 25.19 7.59
C PRO A 134 83.83 26.59 7.09
N ALA A 135 83.90 27.55 8.02
CA ALA A 135 84.46 28.87 7.78
C ALA A 135 85.96 28.72 7.47
N LYS A 136 86.33 28.63 6.19
CA LYS A 136 87.74 28.68 5.78
C LYS A 136 88.10 30.07 5.23
N ALA A 137 88.84 30.76 6.09
CA ALA A 137 89.97 31.66 5.83
C ALA A 137 89.72 33.07 5.25
N ALA A 138 89.82 34.03 6.17
CA ALA A 138 90.57 35.30 6.10
C ALA A 138 91.70 35.34 5.03
N LYS A 139 91.72 36.37 4.15
CA LYS A 139 92.58 37.60 4.14
C LYS A 139 94.08 37.34 3.86
N PRO A 140 94.87 38.30 3.31
CA PRO A 140 94.62 39.75 3.14
C PRO A 140 94.46 40.23 1.70
#